data_AF-A0A662RJ96-F1
#
_entry.id   AF-A0A662RJ96-F1
#
_cell.length_a   1.000
_cell.length_b   1.000
_cell.length_c   1.000
_cell.angle_alpha   90.00
_cell.angle_beta   90.00
_cell.angle_gamma   90.00
#
_symmetry.space_group_name_H-M   'P 1'
#
loop_
_entity.id
_entity.type
_entity.pdbx_description
1 polymer ?
#
loop_
_entity_poly.entity_id
_entity_poly.type
_entity_poly.pdbx_seq_one_letter_code
_entity_poly.pdbx_strand_id
1 'polypeptide(L)'
;MNRKKIEKKQMAIVVSIFALAILVAAVGFAVAGNENDSAGNYLGTRASEIAKDELPFAKGDPNILAMTDAGYAIVGGEAGGKTTEECIDGITASSGCTIGKGNLLLIHRSKEKTLWFAFFNKSSGECVYLEVNNSVFELSVSEVMALPDDKVFTKIAKANIGADELFANPGAWPKVFGGNEFSIITIANVWAKGAPYEFLKA
;
A
#
# COMPACT_ATOMS: atom_id res chain seq x y z
N MET A 1 28.38 50.38 0.94
CA MET A 1 26.94 50.14 1.25
C MET A 1 26.45 48.98 0.38
N ASN A 2 26.50 47.71 0.81
CA ASN A 2 25.68 46.62 0.19
C ASN A 2 25.82 45.19 0.76
N ARG A 3 26.85 44.81 1.52
CA ARG A 3 26.97 43.41 2.02
C ARG A 3 25.82 42.97 2.94
N LYS A 4 25.46 43.78 3.94
CA LYS A 4 24.34 43.50 4.86
C LYS A 4 22.96 43.39 4.18
N LYS A 5 22.79 44.01 3.00
CA LYS A 5 21.52 43.97 2.24
C LYS A 5 21.41 42.70 1.40
N ILE A 6 22.55 42.17 0.93
CA ILE A 6 22.65 40.92 0.18
C ILE A 6 22.42 39.71 1.11
N GLU A 7 23.02 39.71 2.31
CA GLU A 7 22.84 38.64 3.30
C GLU A 7 21.39 38.52 3.79
N LYS A 8 20.71 39.64 4.07
CA LYS A 8 19.28 39.62 4.43
C LYS A 8 18.40 39.07 3.30
N LYS A 9 18.75 39.34 2.04
CA LYS A 9 18.00 38.85 0.89
C LYS A 9 18.21 37.35 0.66
N GLN A 10 19.44 36.86 0.83
CA GLN A 10 19.72 35.42 0.80
C GLN A 10 19.05 34.66 1.95
N MET A 11 19.10 35.21 3.17
CA MET A 11 18.46 34.59 4.34
C MET A 11 16.92 34.54 4.19
N ALA A 12 16.30 35.58 3.63
CA ALA A 12 14.86 35.59 3.33
C ALA A 12 14.48 34.53 2.28
N ILE A 13 15.30 34.34 1.24
CA ILE A 13 15.06 33.32 0.21
C ILE A 13 15.15 31.91 0.80
N VAL A 14 16.14 31.63 1.65
CA VAL A 14 16.30 30.31 2.29
C VAL A 14 15.15 30.00 3.23
N VAL A 15 14.69 30.98 4.02
CA VAL A 15 13.52 30.83 4.91
C VAL A 15 12.23 30.60 4.11
N SER A 16 12.05 31.28 2.98
CA SER A 16 10.89 31.04 2.10
C SER A 16 10.92 29.66 1.43
N ILE A 17 12.08 29.15 1.04
CA ILE A 17 12.19 27.79 0.47
C ILE A 17 11.92 26.73 1.55
N PHE A 18 12.43 26.92 2.76
CA PHE A 18 12.14 26.02 3.88
C PHE A 18 10.66 26.06 4.30
N ALA A 19 10.05 27.24 4.35
CA ALA A 19 8.63 27.38 4.65
C ALA A 19 7.73 26.74 3.56
N LEU A 20 8.14 26.82 2.29
CA LEU A 20 7.44 26.16 1.20
C LEU A 20 7.59 24.63 1.26
N ALA A 21 8.77 24.12 1.63
CA ALA A 21 9.01 22.68 1.82
C ALA A 21 8.21 22.10 3.00
N ILE A 22 8.05 22.87 4.08
CA ILE A 22 7.24 22.46 5.24
C ILE A 22 5.74 22.47 4.89
N LEU A 23 5.28 23.38 4.01
CA LEU A 23 3.89 23.38 3.56
C LEU A 23 3.54 22.16 2.68
N VAL A 24 4.51 21.64 1.92
CA VAL A 24 4.30 20.43 1.08
C VAL A 24 4.16 19.17 1.95
N ALA A 25 4.79 19.12 3.13
CA ALA A 25 4.70 17.97 4.04
C ALA A 25 3.37 17.89 4.82
N ALA A 26 2.55 18.94 4.81
CA ALA A 26 1.26 18.99 5.53
C ALA A 26 0.05 18.76 4.63
N VAL A 27 0.25 18.54 3.33
CA VAL A 27 -0.84 18.14 2.44
C VAL A 27 -1.03 16.64 2.60
N GLY A 28 -1.68 16.23 3.69
CA GLY A 28 -2.32 14.93 3.74
C GLY A 28 -3.22 14.85 2.52
N PHE A 29 -2.92 13.95 1.59
CA PHE A 29 -3.73 13.72 0.41
C PHE A 29 -5.13 13.36 0.90
N ALA A 30 -6.05 14.32 0.83
CA ALA A 30 -7.45 14.03 1.01
C ALA A 30 -7.83 13.06 -0.12
N VAL A 31 -8.00 11.78 0.22
CA VAL A 31 -8.60 10.80 -0.66
C VAL A 31 -9.97 11.35 -1.02
N ALA A 32 -10.13 11.81 -2.26
CA ALA A 32 -11.42 12.18 -2.80
C ALA A 32 -12.23 10.90 -3.01
N GLY A 33 -12.84 10.41 -1.92
CA GLY A 33 -13.83 9.34 -1.99
C GLY A 33 -15.12 9.90 -2.59
N ASN A 34 -15.74 9.14 -3.49
CA ASN A 34 -17.11 9.40 -3.86
C ASN A 34 -17.99 9.12 -2.64
N GLU A 35 -18.97 9.97 -2.36
CA GLU A 35 -19.90 9.81 -1.23
C GLU A 35 -20.74 8.52 -1.28
N ASN A 36 -20.70 7.81 -2.42
CA ASN A 36 -21.27 6.47 -2.62
C ASN A 36 -20.26 5.31 -2.52
N ASP A 37 -18.97 5.57 -2.33
CA ASP A 37 -17.96 4.50 -2.22
C ASP A 37 -18.11 3.78 -0.87
N SER A 38 -18.00 2.45 -0.91
CA SER A 38 -18.05 1.63 0.30
C SER A 38 -16.78 1.77 1.14
N ALA A 39 -16.85 1.33 2.40
CA ALA A 39 -15.67 1.24 3.26
C ALA A 39 -14.56 0.35 2.65
N GLY A 40 -14.95 -0.73 1.95
CA GLY A 40 -13.99 -1.61 1.25
C GLY A 40 -13.25 -0.88 0.13
N ASN A 41 -13.98 -0.18 -0.74
CA ASN A 41 -13.37 0.61 -1.82
C ASN A 41 -12.39 1.65 -1.26
N TYR A 42 -12.79 2.36 -0.20
CA TYR A 42 -11.93 3.33 0.46
C TYR A 42 -10.64 2.69 1.03
N LEU A 43 -10.73 1.52 1.68
CA LEU A 43 -9.56 0.81 2.21
C LEU A 43 -8.57 0.43 1.12
N GLY A 44 -9.05 -0.12 0.00
CA GLY A 44 -8.21 -0.47 -1.14
C GLY A 44 -7.53 0.75 -1.78
N THR A 45 -8.27 1.86 -1.90
CA THR A 45 -7.76 3.15 -2.36
C THR A 45 -6.68 3.68 -1.42
N ARG A 46 -6.96 3.73 -0.11
CA ARG A 46 -6.04 4.25 0.90
C ARG A 46 -4.76 3.44 0.99
N ALA A 47 -4.85 2.11 0.98
CA ALA A 47 -3.68 1.24 0.94
C ALA A 47 -2.80 1.50 -0.28
N SER A 48 -3.42 1.75 -1.44
CA SER A 48 -2.71 2.06 -2.68
C SER A 48 -2.04 3.44 -2.65
N GLU A 49 -2.65 4.45 -2.04
CA GLU A 49 -2.01 5.78 -1.89
C GLU A 49 -0.81 5.70 -0.92
N ILE A 50 -0.96 5.05 0.23
CA ILE A 50 0.17 4.79 1.15
C ILE A 50 1.30 4.05 0.41
N ALA A 51 0.94 3.05 -0.40
CA ALA A 51 1.93 2.32 -1.18
C ALA A 51 2.63 3.19 -2.22
N LYS A 52 1.97 4.16 -2.86
CA LYS A 52 2.63 5.10 -3.78
C LYS A 52 3.56 6.07 -3.05
N ASP A 53 3.20 6.48 -1.83
CA ASP A 53 4.06 7.36 -1.04
C ASP A 53 5.33 6.62 -0.58
N GLU A 54 5.17 5.38 -0.11
CA GLU A 54 6.26 4.54 0.37
C GLU A 54 7.07 3.88 -0.75
N LEU A 55 6.43 3.57 -1.88
CA LEU A 55 7.05 3.07 -3.12
C LEU A 55 6.68 4.06 -4.23
N PRO A 56 7.49 5.09 -4.50
CA PRO A 56 7.13 6.11 -5.48
C PRO A 56 6.92 5.49 -6.88
N PHE A 57 5.66 5.23 -7.22
CA PHE A 57 5.21 4.67 -8.50
C PHE A 57 3.99 5.43 -9.00
N ALA A 58 3.83 5.49 -10.32
CA ALA A 58 2.67 6.11 -10.94
C ALA A 58 1.54 5.08 -11.12
N LYS A 59 0.29 5.56 -11.11
CA LYS A 59 -0.87 4.72 -11.43
C LYS A 59 -0.65 3.99 -12.77
N GLY A 60 -0.79 2.67 -12.76
CA GLY A 60 -0.64 1.81 -13.92
C GLY A 60 0.79 1.39 -14.23
N ASP A 61 1.76 1.63 -13.34
CA ASP A 61 3.14 1.18 -13.49
C ASP A 61 3.22 -0.36 -13.62
N PRO A 62 3.78 -0.90 -14.73
CA PRO A 62 3.89 -2.34 -14.96
C PRO A 62 4.94 -3.05 -14.08
N ASN A 63 5.71 -2.29 -13.29
CA ASN A 63 6.67 -2.84 -12.32
C ASN A 63 6.05 -3.14 -10.97
N ILE A 64 4.80 -2.71 -10.76
CA ILE A 64 4.09 -2.89 -9.50
C ILE A 64 3.20 -4.11 -9.55
N LEU A 65 3.39 -4.98 -8.57
CA LEU A 65 2.49 -6.07 -8.23
C LEU A 65 1.72 -5.70 -6.97
N ALA A 66 0.39 -5.68 -7.07
CA ALA A 66 -0.48 -5.67 -5.92
C ALA A 66 -0.87 -7.11 -5.54
N MET A 67 -0.87 -7.41 -4.25
CA MET A 67 -1.34 -8.67 -3.68
C MET A 67 -2.28 -8.38 -2.51
N THR A 68 -3.33 -9.15 -2.38
CA THR A 68 -4.29 -9.01 -1.27
C THR A 68 -5.06 -10.31 -1.09
N ASP A 69 -5.61 -10.54 0.09
CA ASP A 69 -6.59 -11.60 0.34
C ASP A 69 -8.04 -11.11 0.26
N ALA A 70 -8.27 -9.89 -0.22
CA ALA A 70 -9.59 -9.38 -0.54
C ALA A 70 -10.36 -10.35 -1.47
N GLY A 71 -11.64 -10.56 -1.17
CA GLY A 71 -12.50 -11.57 -1.81
C GLY A 71 -12.43 -12.96 -1.17
N TYR A 72 -11.44 -13.22 -0.30
CA TYR A 72 -11.40 -14.41 0.55
C TYR A 72 -11.63 -14.08 2.02
N ALA A 73 -11.03 -12.99 2.50
CA ALA A 73 -11.24 -12.51 3.87
C ALA A 73 -12.71 -12.09 4.07
N ILE A 74 -13.32 -12.60 5.15
CA ILE A 74 -14.67 -12.22 5.58
C ILE A 74 -14.55 -11.50 6.92
N VAL A 75 -14.96 -10.23 6.91
CA VAL A 75 -14.94 -9.40 8.10
C VAL A 75 -16.02 -9.88 9.06
N GLY A 76 -15.63 -10.05 10.33
CA GLY A 76 -16.46 -10.64 11.38
C GLY A 76 -16.29 -12.16 11.50
N GLY A 77 -15.56 -12.82 10.58
CA GLY A 77 -15.18 -14.23 10.70
C GLY A 77 -16.30 -15.27 10.55
N GLU A 78 -17.56 -14.83 10.47
CA GLU A 78 -18.74 -15.69 10.46
C GLU A 78 -19.40 -15.76 9.07
N ALA A 79 -20.18 -16.82 8.83
CA ALA A 79 -20.98 -16.94 7.61
C ALA A 79 -22.04 -15.83 7.57
N GLY A 80 -22.05 -15.03 6.49
CA GLY A 80 -22.89 -13.83 6.37
C GLY A 80 -22.22 -12.53 6.84
N GLY A 81 -20.93 -12.58 7.19
CA GLY A 81 -20.11 -11.40 7.43
C GLY A 81 -19.89 -10.54 6.17
N LYS A 82 -19.27 -9.37 6.35
CA LYS A 82 -19.01 -8.44 5.23
C LYS A 82 -17.90 -8.99 4.34
N THR A 83 -18.15 -9.05 3.05
CA THR A 83 -17.16 -9.47 2.06
C THR A 83 -16.21 -8.31 1.75
N THR A 84 -15.09 -8.61 1.08
CA THR A 84 -13.97 -7.66 0.92
C THR A 84 -13.63 -7.34 -0.52
N GLU A 85 -14.41 -7.83 -1.50
CA GLU A 85 -14.17 -7.66 -2.93
C GLU A 85 -14.13 -6.19 -3.35
N GLU A 86 -14.87 -5.31 -2.69
CA GLU A 86 -14.86 -3.88 -2.99
C GLU A 86 -13.48 -3.24 -2.76
N CYS A 87 -12.61 -3.85 -1.94
CA CYS A 87 -11.21 -3.42 -1.81
C CYS A 87 -10.43 -3.59 -3.12
N ILE A 88 -10.79 -4.60 -3.94
CA ILE A 88 -10.18 -4.86 -5.25
C ILE A 88 -10.47 -3.69 -6.20
N ASP A 89 -11.68 -3.12 -6.13
CA ASP A 89 -12.05 -1.96 -6.93
C ASP A 89 -11.24 -0.72 -6.54
N GLY A 90 -11.07 -0.48 -5.23
CA GLY A 90 -10.24 0.61 -4.73
C GLY A 90 -8.77 0.48 -5.15
N ILE A 91 -8.20 -0.73 -5.02
CA ILE A 91 -6.84 -1.01 -5.49
C ILE A 91 -6.71 -0.75 -6.98
N THR A 92 -7.66 -1.27 -7.77
CA THR A 92 -7.68 -1.11 -9.22
C THR A 92 -7.76 0.37 -9.62
N ALA A 93 -8.66 1.12 -8.99
CA ALA A 93 -8.90 2.53 -9.28
C ALA A 93 -7.70 3.40 -8.90
N SER A 94 -7.07 3.16 -7.75
CA SER A 94 -5.95 3.98 -7.27
C SER A 94 -4.61 3.56 -7.90
N SER A 95 -4.21 2.29 -7.78
CA SER A 95 -2.90 1.81 -8.23
C SER A 95 -2.84 1.55 -9.74
N GLY A 96 -3.96 1.21 -10.37
CA GLY A 96 -4.01 0.78 -11.78
C GLY A 96 -3.52 -0.66 -12.02
N CYS A 97 -3.16 -1.39 -10.96
CA CYS A 97 -2.94 -2.83 -10.98
C CYS A 97 -4.25 -3.56 -11.20
N THR A 98 -4.29 -4.54 -12.10
CA THR A 98 -5.52 -5.30 -12.38
C THR A 98 -5.24 -6.77 -12.60
N ILE A 99 -6.27 -7.60 -12.39
CA ILE A 99 -6.20 -9.04 -12.68
C ILE A 99 -5.85 -9.28 -14.15
N GLY A 100 -6.48 -8.53 -15.07
CA GLY A 100 -6.25 -8.67 -16.51
C GLY A 100 -4.84 -8.27 -16.97
N LYS A 101 -4.17 -7.38 -16.25
CA LYS A 101 -2.75 -7.04 -16.49
C LYS A 101 -1.78 -8.03 -15.83
N GLY A 102 -2.30 -9.00 -15.06
CA GLY A 102 -1.51 -9.98 -14.34
C GLY A 102 -0.67 -9.38 -13.20
N ASN A 103 -1.00 -8.17 -12.73
CA ASN A 103 -0.25 -7.47 -11.69
C ASN A 103 -1.12 -7.06 -10.48
N LEU A 104 -2.29 -7.69 -10.33
CA LEU A 104 -3.07 -7.79 -9.11
C LEU A 104 -3.38 -9.27 -8.87
N LEU A 105 -2.90 -9.82 -7.76
CA LEU A 105 -3.12 -11.22 -7.37
C LEU A 105 -3.98 -11.29 -6.11
N LEU A 106 -5.04 -12.09 -6.17
CA LEU A 106 -5.89 -12.41 -5.03
C LEU A 106 -5.35 -13.69 -4.38
N ILE A 107 -4.82 -13.55 -3.17
CA ILE A 107 -4.14 -14.63 -2.45
C ILE A 107 -5.16 -15.36 -1.59
N HIS A 108 -5.41 -16.62 -1.95
CA HIS A 108 -6.35 -17.46 -1.21
C HIS A 108 -5.78 -17.83 0.17
N ARG A 109 -6.55 -17.51 1.22
CA ARG A 109 -6.28 -17.93 2.59
C ARG A 109 -7.59 -18.08 3.38
N SER A 110 -7.48 -18.51 4.64
CA SER A 110 -8.64 -18.67 5.52
C SER A 110 -9.42 -17.36 5.62
N LYS A 111 -10.75 -17.47 5.48
CA LYS A 111 -11.72 -16.36 5.60
C LYS A 111 -11.66 -15.61 6.93
N GLU A 112 -11.15 -16.24 7.99
CA GLU A 112 -11.08 -15.70 9.35
C GLU A 112 -9.80 -14.87 9.59
N LYS A 113 -8.85 -14.89 8.65
CA LYS A 113 -7.62 -14.10 8.77
C LYS A 113 -7.90 -12.64 8.44
N THR A 114 -7.15 -11.76 9.11
CA THR A 114 -7.19 -10.32 8.90
C THR A 114 -6.87 -9.95 7.46
N LEU A 115 -7.67 -9.05 6.88
CA LEU A 115 -7.48 -8.48 5.56
C LEU A 115 -6.14 -7.74 5.47
N TRP A 116 -5.42 -7.91 4.36
CA TRP A 116 -4.16 -7.21 4.12
C TRP A 116 -3.96 -6.84 2.65
N PHE A 117 -3.01 -5.94 2.43
CA PHE A 117 -2.56 -5.47 1.13
C PHE A 117 -1.04 -5.51 1.09
N ALA A 118 -0.47 -5.88 -0.05
CA ALA A 118 0.95 -5.75 -0.31
C ALA A 118 1.19 -5.21 -1.71
N PHE A 119 2.18 -4.33 -1.84
CA PHE A 119 2.60 -3.74 -3.10
C PHE A 119 4.10 -3.98 -3.25
N PHE A 120 4.52 -4.57 -4.35
CA PHE A 120 5.91 -4.91 -4.62
C PHE A 120 6.37 -4.25 -5.91
N ASN A 121 7.53 -3.60 -5.87
CA ASN A 121 8.16 -3.01 -7.05
C ASN A 121 9.33 -3.90 -7.51
N LYS A 122 9.17 -4.56 -8.66
CA LYS A 122 10.22 -5.45 -9.19
C LYS A 122 11.49 -4.75 -9.62
N SER A 123 11.46 -3.43 -9.83
CA SER A 123 12.65 -2.65 -10.21
C SER A 123 13.54 -2.34 -9.02
N SER A 124 12.99 -2.19 -7.81
CA SER A 124 13.75 -1.91 -6.58
C SER A 124 13.87 -3.12 -5.65
N GLY A 125 13.00 -4.11 -5.78
CA GLY A 125 12.86 -5.20 -4.82
C GLY A 125 12.10 -4.81 -3.55
N GLU A 126 11.68 -3.56 -3.42
CA GLU A 126 10.97 -3.06 -2.24
C GLU A 126 9.51 -3.52 -2.23
N CYS A 127 9.00 -3.84 -1.05
CA CYS A 127 7.62 -4.19 -0.81
C CYS A 127 7.05 -3.44 0.39
N VAL A 128 5.84 -2.92 0.24
CA VAL A 128 5.03 -2.34 1.31
C VAL A 128 3.90 -3.29 1.64
N TYR A 129 3.69 -3.54 2.92
CA TYR A 129 2.65 -4.40 3.47
C TYR A 129 1.79 -3.60 4.44
N LEU A 130 0.47 -3.77 4.33
CA LEU A 130 -0.53 -3.15 5.19
C LEU A 130 -1.49 -4.23 5.71
N GLU A 131 -1.66 -4.30 7.03
CA GLU A 131 -2.66 -5.17 7.67
C GLU A 131 -3.78 -4.31 8.25
N VAL A 132 -5.03 -4.60 7.87
CA VAL A 132 -6.20 -3.80 8.23
C VAL A 132 -6.60 -4.06 9.67
N ASN A 133 -6.95 -3.01 10.41
CA ASN A 133 -7.62 -3.16 11.68
C ASN A 133 -9.09 -3.53 11.45
N ASN A 134 -9.49 -4.77 11.77
CA ASN A 134 -10.86 -5.23 11.54
C ASN A 134 -11.94 -4.36 12.21
N SER A 135 -11.63 -3.60 13.27
CA SER A 135 -12.61 -2.73 13.92
C SER A 135 -13.09 -1.60 13.00
N VAL A 136 -12.35 -1.24 11.94
CA VAL A 136 -12.76 -0.17 11.00
C VAL A 136 -14.04 -0.51 10.25
N PHE A 137 -14.38 -1.79 10.13
CA PHE A 137 -15.59 -2.22 9.44
C PHE A 137 -16.86 -2.06 10.28
N GLU A 138 -16.72 -1.75 11.58
CA GLU A 138 -17.84 -1.38 12.46
C GLU A 138 -18.19 0.10 12.34
N LEU A 139 -17.32 0.89 11.72
CA LEU A 139 -17.47 2.34 11.54
C LEU A 139 -18.18 2.67 10.23
N SER A 140 -18.77 3.85 10.17
CA SER A 140 -19.25 4.44 8.91
C SER A 140 -18.07 4.85 8.02
N VAL A 141 -18.32 5.00 6.72
CA VAL A 141 -17.28 5.39 5.74
C VAL A 141 -16.62 6.71 6.14
N SER A 142 -17.40 7.72 6.54
CA SER A 142 -16.88 9.04 6.96
C SER A 142 -16.00 8.95 8.20
N GLU A 143 -16.32 8.08 9.15
CA GLU A 143 -15.48 7.82 10.32
C GLU A 143 -14.16 7.17 9.92
N VAL A 144 -14.17 6.16 9.05
CA VAL A 144 -12.93 5.53 8.54
C VAL A 144 -12.07 6.54 7.79
N MET A 145 -12.68 7.43 7.00
CA MET A 145 -11.95 8.49 6.28
C MET A 145 -11.25 9.47 7.20
N ALA A 146 -11.83 9.76 8.37
CA ALA A 146 -11.28 10.70 9.33
C ALA A 146 -10.18 10.09 10.22
N LEU A 147 -10.06 8.76 10.26
CA LEU A 147 -9.02 8.09 11.04
C LEU A 147 -7.63 8.32 10.42
N PRO A 148 -6.57 8.46 11.23
CA PRO A 148 -5.19 8.40 10.74
C PRO A 148 -4.78 6.95 10.37
N ASP A 149 -3.71 6.81 9.59
CA ASP A 149 -3.32 5.51 9.00
C ASP A 149 -3.04 4.43 10.06
N ASP A 150 -2.45 4.80 11.20
CA ASP A 150 -2.13 3.90 12.32
C ASP A 150 -3.37 3.38 13.07
N LYS A 151 -4.55 3.95 12.80
CA LYS A 151 -5.84 3.44 13.30
C LYS A 151 -6.56 2.59 12.29
N VAL A 152 -6.30 2.81 10.99
CA VAL A 152 -6.85 2.02 9.90
C VAL A 152 -6.09 0.72 9.71
N PHE A 153 -4.76 0.78 9.82
CA PHE A 153 -3.87 -0.36 9.65
C PHE A 153 -3.15 -0.68 10.95
N THR A 154 -3.29 -1.92 11.43
CA THR A 154 -2.54 -2.43 12.59
C THR A 154 -1.05 -2.54 12.30
N LYS A 155 -0.70 -2.64 11.02
CA LYS A 155 0.67 -2.74 10.55
C LYS A 155 0.83 -2.02 9.22
N ILE A 156 1.86 -1.20 9.12
CA ILE A 156 2.41 -0.69 7.87
C ILE A 156 3.89 -1.00 7.92
N ALA A 157 4.39 -1.78 6.96
CA ALA A 157 5.77 -2.24 6.94
C ALA A 157 6.33 -2.12 5.53
N LYS A 158 7.61 -1.76 5.44
CA LYS A 158 8.37 -1.74 4.19
C LYS A 158 9.64 -2.57 4.35
N ALA A 159 9.94 -3.41 3.37
CA ALA A 159 11.16 -4.20 3.33
C ALA A 159 11.59 -4.49 1.90
N ASN A 160 12.90 -4.59 1.68
CA ASN A 160 13.41 -5.17 0.45
C ASN A 160 13.25 -6.69 0.50
N ILE A 161 12.53 -7.24 -0.47
CA ILE A 161 12.28 -8.66 -0.62
C ILE A 161 12.76 -9.20 -1.97
N GLY A 162 13.54 -8.41 -2.71
CA GLY A 162 14.10 -8.85 -3.98
C GLY A 162 15.02 -10.06 -3.78
N ALA A 163 14.96 -11.01 -4.70
CA ALA A 163 15.75 -12.24 -4.64
C ALA A 163 17.25 -11.96 -4.47
N ASP A 164 17.79 -10.95 -5.15
CA ASP A 164 19.20 -10.59 -5.08
C ASP A 164 19.61 -10.16 -3.65
N GLU A 165 18.76 -9.37 -2.98
CA GLU A 165 18.97 -8.95 -1.60
C GLU A 165 18.89 -10.14 -0.63
N LEU A 166 17.87 -10.99 -0.79
CA LEU A 166 17.68 -12.16 0.07
C LEU A 166 18.81 -13.19 -0.07
N PHE A 167 19.37 -13.35 -1.28
CA PHE A 167 20.51 -14.24 -1.51
C PHE A 167 21.83 -13.64 -1.03
N ALA A 168 22.01 -12.32 -1.13
CA ALA A 168 23.16 -11.64 -0.56
C ALA A 168 23.14 -11.68 0.98
N ASN A 169 21.95 -11.58 1.58
CA ASN A 169 21.75 -11.46 3.02
C ASN A 169 20.74 -12.50 3.57
N PRO A 170 21.05 -13.81 3.55
CA PRO A 170 20.10 -14.86 3.92
C PRO A 170 19.63 -14.80 5.38
N GLY A 171 20.41 -14.19 6.28
CA GLY A 171 20.03 -13.95 7.67
C GLY A 171 19.08 -12.77 7.86
N ALA A 172 18.91 -11.91 6.85
CA ALA A 172 18.09 -10.70 6.89
C ALA A 172 16.64 -10.95 6.44
N TRP A 173 16.17 -12.20 6.48
CA TRP A 173 14.80 -12.55 6.09
C TRP A 173 13.78 -11.67 6.83
N PRO A 174 12.99 -10.86 6.12
CA PRO A 174 12.11 -9.90 6.76
C PRO A 174 10.95 -10.63 7.44
N LYS A 175 10.72 -10.32 8.72
CA LYS A 175 9.62 -10.86 9.55
C LYS A 175 8.61 -9.77 9.90
N VAL A 176 8.20 -9.02 8.88
CA VAL A 176 7.44 -7.78 9.03
C VAL A 176 6.07 -7.83 8.36
N PHE A 177 5.64 -8.97 7.82
CA PHE A 177 4.40 -9.12 7.04
C PHE A 177 3.31 -9.93 7.76
N GLY A 178 3.33 -9.94 9.09
CA GLY A 178 2.24 -10.51 9.89
C GLY A 178 2.09 -12.03 9.75
N GLY A 179 3.16 -12.75 9.41
CA GLY A 179 3.10 -14.20 9.14
C GLY A 179 2.83 -14.54 7.67
N ASN A 180 2.72 -13.55 6.78
CA ASN A 180 2.51 -13.74 5.33
C ASN A 180 3.83 -13.69 4.53
N GLU A 181 4.98 -13.69 5.21
CA GLU A 181 6.30 -13.51 4.62
C GLU A 181 6.55 -14.49 3.48
N PHE A 182 6.35 -15.79 3.74
CA PHE A 182 6.61 -16.82 2.76
C PHE A 182 5.78 -16.62 1.49
N SER A 183 4.47 -16.42 1.62
CA SER A 183 3.57 -16.21 0.48
C SER A 183 3.93 -14.97 -0.32
N ILE A 184 4.09 -13.81 0.35
CA ILE A 184 4.38 -12.54 -0.32
C ILE A 184 5.73 -12.58 -1.02
N ILE A 185 6.78 -13.02 -0.32
CA ILE A 185 8.15 -13.02 -0.83
C ILE A 185 8.30 -13.97 -2.02
N THR A 186 7.76 -15.18 -1.92
CA THR A 186 7.88 -16.16 -3.00
C THR A 186 7.11 -15.74 -4.24
N ILE A 187 5.83 -15.36 -4.08
CA ILE A 187 4.98 -14.95 -5.20
C ILE A 187 5.54 -13.71 -5.89
N ALA A 188 5.97 -12.69 -5.14
CA ALA A 188 6.52 -11.46 -5.70
C ALA A 188 7.75 -11.73 -6.59
N ASN A 189 8.68 -12.55 -6.11
CA ASN A 189 9.90 -12.85 -6.86
C ASN A 189 9.64 -13.74 -8.08
N VAL A 190 8.73 -14.71 -7.97
CA VAL A 190 8.34 -15.57 -9.10
C VAL A 190 7.61 -14.75 -10.17
N TRP A 191 6.71 -13.84 -9.77
CA TRP A 191 6.07 -12.87 -10.66
C TRP A 191 7.10 -11.95 -11.33
N ALA A 192 8.08 -11.44 -10.59
CA ALA A 192 9.15 -10.58 -11.11
C ALA A 192 9.97 -11.25 -12.22
N LYS A 193 10.09 -12.59 -12.19
CA LYS A 193 10.77 -13.41 -13.21
C LYS A 193 9.86 -13.80 -14.38
N GLY A 194 8.63 -13.29 -14.45
CA GLY A 194 7.72 -13.49 -15.58
C GLY A 194 6.97 -14.81 -15.55
N ALA A 195 6.74 -15.38 -14.36
CA ALA A 195 5.96 -16.60 -14.25
C ALA A 195 4.54 -16.43 -14.84
N PRO A 196 4.00 -17.46 -15.51
CA PRO A 196 2.63 -17.45 -15.99
C PRO A 196 1.62 -17.20 -14.86
N TYR A 197 0.58 -16.43 -15.13
CA TYR A 197 -0.45 -16.08 -14.15
C TYR A 197 -1.14 -17.30 -13.52
N GLU A 198 -1.35 -18.38 -14.29
CA GLU A 198 -1.90 -19.65 -13.80
C GLU A 198 -1.03 -20.31 -12.73
N PHE A 199 0.30 -20.17 -12.83
CA PHE A 199 1.24 -20.69 -11.84
C PHE A 199 1.22 -19.88 -10.55
N LEU A 200 0.92 -18.58 -10.64
CA LEU A 200 0.84 -17.68 -9.49
C LEU A 200 -0.46 -17.82 -8.67
N LYS A 201 -1.47 -18.53 -9.20
CA LYS A 201 -2.76 -18.79 -8.53
C LYS A 201 -2.95 -20.24 -8.08
N ALA A 202 -1.97 -21.10 -8.31
CA ALA A 202 -2.06 -22.54 -8.02
C ALA A 202 -2.02 -22.83 -6.52
#